data_AF-A0A151MN16-F1
#
_entry.id   AF-A0A151MN16-F1
#
_cell.length_a   1.000
_cell.length_b   1.000
_cell.length_c   1.000
_cell.angle_alpha   90.00
_cell.angle_beta   90.00
_cell.angle_gamma   90.00
#
_symmetry.space_group_name_H-M   'P 1'
#
loop_
_entity.id
_entity.type
_entity.pdbx_description
1 polymer ?
#
loop_
_entity_poly.entity_id
_entity_poly.type
_entity_poly.pdbx_seq_one_letter_code
_entity_poly.pdbx_strand_id
1 'polypeptide(L)'
;MTPILFPCSTAEERYNARHHEALAVLRQTCALLRRRFRCLDKASGSLQYAPQKVCQIFLACCILHNIALGRRMPLDLAEAEASPDGPEAEPDLPVQTPFVQISSEARAVRARIVQQFKDALT
;
A
#
# COMPACT_ATOMS: atom_id res chain seq x y z
N MET A 1 -3.69 2.78 -8.16
CA MET A 1 -4.80 3.74 -7.93
C MET A 1 -4.20 5.07 -7.54
N THR A 2 -4.73 6.20 -8.03
CA THR A 2 -4.16 7.53 -7.80
C THR A 2 -5.12 8.42 -7.02
N PRO A 3 -4.67 9.13 -5.96
CA PRO A 3 -5.52 10.05 -5.22
C PRO A 3 -5.94 11.24 -6.09
N ILE A 4 -7.07 11.86 -5.74
CA ILE A 4 -7.53 13.13 -6.32
C ILE A 4 -7.03 14.25 -5.43
N LEU A 5 -6.22 15.16 -5.97
CA LEU A 5 -5.56 16.19 -5.16
C LEU A 5 -6.52 17.29 -4.70
N PHE A 6 -7.46 17.66 -5.58
CA PHE A 6 -8.45 18.70 -5.35
C PHE A 6 -9.84 18.09 -5.62
N PRO A 7 -10.42 17.35 -4.66
CA PRO A 7 -11.77 16.82 -4.82
C PRO A 7 -12.78 17.97 -4.82
N CYS A 8 -13.63 18.02 -5.84
CA CYS A 8 -14.65 19.04 -6.02
C CYS A 8 -16.08 18.49 -5.86
N SER A 9 -16.23 17.19 -5.57
CA SER A 9 -17.52 16.55 -5.37
C SER A 9 -17.49 15.50 -4.26
N THR A 10 -18.63 15.26 -3.63
CA THR A 10 -18.79 14.24 -2.58
C THR A 10 -18.38 12.83 -3.05
N ALA A 11 -18.56 12.52 -4.33
CA ALA A 11 -18.11 11.24 -4.90
C ALA A 11 -16.57 11.14 -4.97
N GLU A 12 -15.89 12.24 -5.26
CA GLU A 12 -14.41 12.29 -5.27
C GLU A 12 -13.83 12.24 -3.86
N GLU A 13 -14.48 12.89 -2.89
CA GLU A 13 -14.13 12.77 -1.47
C GLU A 13 -14.27 11.33 -0.97
N ARG A 14 -15.40 10.67 -1.28
CA ARG A 14 -15.63 9.25 -0.94
C ARG A 14 -14.61 8.32 -1.60
N TYR A 15 -14.27 8.58 -2.87
CA TYR A 15 -13.18 7.86 -3.55
C TYR A 15 -11.86 8.00 -2.78
N ASN A 16 -11.48 9.22 -2.41
CA ASN A 16 -10.24 9.47 -1.68
C ASN A 16 -10.23 8.82 -0.29
N ALA A 17 -11.35 8.88 0.45
CA ALA A 17 -11.48 8.23 1.75
C ALA A 17 -11.27 6.72 1.64
N ARG A 18 -11.95 6.06 0.70
CA ARG A 18 -11.81 4.61 0.46
C ARG A 18 -10.44 4.24 -0.08
N HIS A 19 -9.86 5.09 -0.92
CA HIS A 19 -8.51 4.92 -1.40
C HIS A 19 -7.50 4.96 -0.25
N HIS A 20 -7.67 5.91 0.68
CA HIS A 20 -6.83 6.04 1.87
C HIS A 20 -6.96 4.82 2.80
N GLU A 21 -8.19 4.39 3.11
CA GLU A 21 -8.43 3.19 3.92
C GLU A 21 -7.74 1.95 3.33
N ALA A 22 -7.88 1.74 2.02
CA ALA A 22 -7.24 0.62 1.33
C ALA A 22 -5.70 0.70 1.41
N LEU A 23 -5.12 1.91 1.26
CA LEU A 23 -3.69 2.11 1.39
C LEU A 23 -3.20 1.91 2.82
N ALA A 24 -3.97 2.31 3.84
CA ALA A 24 -3.63 2.10 5.24
C ALA A 24 -3.48 0.60 5.54
N VAL A 25 -4.46 -0.22 5.11
CA VAL A 25 -4.40 -1.68 5.26
C VAL A 25 -3.22 -2.28 4.50
N LEU A 26 -2.96 -1.80 3.27
CA LEU A 26 -1.82 -2.26 2.47
C LEU A 26 -0.48 -1.96 3.16
N ARG A 27 -0.29 -0.72 3.64
CA ARG A 27 0.92 -0.29 4.34
C ARG A 27 1.16 -1.12 5.60
N GLN A 28 0.11 -1.30 6.41
CA GLN A 28 0.19 -2.13 7.62
C GLN A 28 0.54 -3.59 7.29
N THR A 29 -0.09 -4.16 6.26
CA THR A 29 0.22 -5.53 5.81
C THR A 29 1.68 -5.64 5.35
N CYS A 30 2.16 -4.69 4.55
CA CYS A 30 3.56 -4.65 4.12
C CYS A 30 4.53 -4.54 5.31
N ALA A 31 4.22 -3.70 6.30
CA ALA A 31 5.03 -3.57 7.51
C ALA A 31 5.10 -4.90 8.30
N LEU A 32 3.96 -5.57 8.48
CA LEU A 32 3.92 -6.89 9.15
C LEU A 32 4.70 -7.96 8.39
N LEU A 33 4.58 -7.99 7.06
CA LEU A 33 5.31 -8.94 6.23
C LEU A 33 6.83 -8.70 6.28
N ARG A 34 7.28 -7.44 6.20
CA ARG A 34 8.71 -7.09 6.34
C ARG A 34 9.28 -7.49 7.71
N ARG A 35 8.53 -7.25 8.79
CA ARG A 35 8.92 -7.66 10.14
C ARG A 35 9.03 -9.18 10.28
N ARG A 36 8.09 -9.92 9.69
CA ARG A 36 8.07 -11.39 9.79
C ARG A 36 9.11 -12.06 8.89
N PHE A 37 9.33 -11.51 7.70
CA PHE A 37 10.17 -12.12 6.67
C PHE A 37 11.30 -11.16 6.29
N ARG A 38 12.49 -11.43 6.82
CA ARG A 38 13.70 -10.64 6.54
C ARG A 38 14.04 -10.54 5.05
N CYS A 39 13.60 -11.47 4.21
CA CYS A 39 13.78 -11.40 2.76
C CYS A 39 13.03 -10.24 2.08
N LEU A 40 12.05 -9.62 2.76
CA LEU A 40 11.35 -8.42 2.30
C LEU A 40 11.90 -7.14 2.93
N ASP A 41 12.76 -7.27 3.95
CA ASP A 41 13.31 -6.15 4.70
C ASP A 41 14.51 -5.55 3.96
N LYS A 42 14.50 -4.22 3.80
CA LYS A 42 15.58 -3.48 3.14
C LYS A 42 16.92 -3.65 3.86
N ALA A 43 16.90 -3.80 5.19
CA ALA A 43 18.12 -3.99 5.98
C ALA A 43 18.84 -5.31 5.65
N SER A 44 18.12 -6.31 5.14
CA SER A 44 18.70 -7.58 4.67
C SER A 44 19.07 -7.56 3.18
N GLY A 45 18.99 -6.39 2.54
CA GLY A 45 19.16 -6.20 1.11
C GLY A 45 17.84 -6.16 0.35
N SER A 46 17.79 -5.40 -0.74
CA SER A 46 16.62 -5.41 -1.64
C SER A 46 16.58 -6.71 -2.45
N LEU A 47 15.38 -7.17 -2.81
CA LEU A 47 15.20 -8.35 -3.67
C LEU A 47 15.79 -8.09 -5.06
N GLN A 48 16.94 -8.72 -5.35
CA GLN A 48 17.65 -8.64 -6.63
C GLN A 48 17.03 -9.56 -7.70
N TYR A 49 15.70 -9.52 -7.85
CA TYR A 49 14.98 -10.38 -8.79
C TYR A 49 14.11 -9.55 -9.76
N ALA A 50 13.79 -10.14 -10.91
CA ALA A 50 12.82 -9.56 -11.82
C ALA A 50 11.46 -9.35 -11.12
N PRO A 51 10.68 -8.31 -11.48
CA PRO A 51 9.41 -7.99 -10.81
C PRO A 51 8.45 -9.17 -10.70
N GLN A 52 8.39 -10.03 -11.72
CA GLN A 52 7.55 -11.23 -11.75
C GLN A 52 7.94 -12.19 -10.62
N LYS A 53 9.23 -12.36 -10.37
CA LYS A 53 9.75 -13.24 -9.31
C LYS A 53 9.56 -12.61 -7.93
N VAL A 54 9.72 -11.29 -7.82
CA VAL A 54 9.39 -10.55 -6.59
C VAL A 54 7.92 -10.75 -6.20
N CYS A 55 7.00 -10.67 -7.16
CA CYS A 55 5.58 -10.94 -6.91
C CYS A 55 5.32 -12.37 -6.40
N GLN A 56 6.02 -13.37 -6.93
CA GLN A 56 5.91 -14.76 -6.45
C GLN A 56 6.42 -14.91 -5.01
N ILE A 57 7.56 -14.27 -4.67
CA ILE A 57 8.12 -14.29 -3.32
C ILE A 57 7.16 -13.59 -2.34
N PHE A 58 6.62 -12.44 -2.74
CA PHE A 58 5.64 -11.70 -1.93
C PHE A 58 4.39 -12.54 -1.68
N LEU A 59 3.86 -13.21 -2.71
CA LEU A 59 2.71 -14.10 -2.58
C LEU A 59 3.00 -15.26 -1.60
N ALA A 60 4.17 -15.88 -1.70
CA ALA A 60 4.59 -16.93 -0.76
C ALA A 60 4.63 -16.41 0.69
N CYS A 61 5.13 -15.18 0.91
CA CYS A 61 5.13 -14.54 2.22
C CYS A 61 3.70 -14.34 2.77
N CYS A 62 2.75 -13.91 1.93
CA CYS A 62 1.34 -13.79 2.33
C CYS A 62 0.75 -15.14 2.75
N ILE A 63 0.99 -16.20 1.97
CA ILE A 63 0.50 -17.55 2.27
C ILE A 63 1.09 -18.04 3.61
N LEU A 64 2.40 -17.91 3.79
CA LEU A 64 3.09 -18.31 5.01
C LEU A 64 2.63 -17.48 6.23
N HIS A 65 2.36 -16.18 6.04
CA HIS A 65 1.79 -15.33 7.08
C HIS A 65 0.42 -15.84 7.53
N ASN A 66 -0.47 -16.17 6.59
CA ASN A 66 -1.79 -16.69 6.91
C ASN A 66 -1.73 -18.04 7.64
N ILE A 67 -0.82 -18.92 7.22
CA ILE A 67 -0.57 -20.20 7.92
C ILE A 67 -0.08 -19.94 9.36
N ALA A 68 0.83 -18.99 9.55
CA ALA A 68 1.33 -18.62 10.86
C ALA A 68 0.23 -18.04 11.77
N LEU A 69 -0.65 -17.18 11.23
CA LEU A 69 -1.81 -16.67 11.95
C LEU A 69 -2.74 -17.81 12.38
N GLY A 70 -3.05 -18.75 11.48
CA GLY A 70 -3.88 -19.91 11.79
C GLY A 70 -3.29 -20.80 12.88
N ARG A 71 -1.96 -20.86 12.97
CA ARG A 71 -1.22 -21.60 14.01
C ARG A 71 -0.94 -20.78 15.27
N ARG A 72 -1.43 -19.53 15.35
CA ARG A 72 -1.15 -18.58 16.44
C ARG A 72 0.35 -18.43 16.73
N MET A 73 1.19 -18.52 15.69
CA MET A 73 2.62 -18.29 15.84
C MET A 73 2.84 -16.81 16.15
N PRO A 74 3.57 -16.47 17.23
CA PRO A 74 3.88 -15.08 17.52
C PRO A 74 4.66 -14.46 16.36
N LEU A 75 4.43 -13.16 16.16
CA LEU A 75 5.40 -12.34 15.47
C LEU A 75 6.49 -12.08 16.49
N ASP A 76 7.69 -12.57 16.23
CA ASP A 76 8.82 -12.26 17.10
C ASP A 76 9.13 -10.78 16.90
N LEU A 77 8.57 -9.95 17.80
CA LEU A 77 8.74 -8.50 17.83
C LEU A 77 10.07 -8.11 18.48
N ALA A 78 10.98 -9.07 18.69
CA ALA A 78 12.29 -8.86 19.29
C ALA A 78 12.93 -7.60 18.71
N GLU A 79 13.17 -6.67 19.62
CA GLU A 79 13.44 -5.25 19.42
C GLU A 79 14.44 -5.00 18.29
N ALA A 80 13.92 -4.73 17.09
CA ALA A 80 14.66 -3.95 16.12
C ALA A 80 14.55 -2.49 16.57
N GLU A 81 15.45 -2.14 17.48
CA GLU A 81 15.96 -0.79 17.73
C GLU A 81 15.78 0.09 16.48
N ALA A 82 15.06 1.20 16.63
CA ALA A 82 14.86 2.26 15.66
C ALA A 82 14.69 1.78 14.21
N SER A 83 13.44 1.70 13.76
CA SER A 83 13.11 1.76 12.34
C SER A 83 14.04 2.78 11.64
N PRO A 84 14.90 2.39 10.68
CA PRO A 84 15.73 3.35 9.96
C PRO A 84 14.87 4.27 9.08
N ASP A 85 13.61 3.91 8.91
CA ASP A 85 12.56 4.84 8.54
C ASP A 85 12.05 5.49 9.84
N GLY A 86 12.44 6.74 10.11
CA GLY A 86 11.76 7.61 11.10
C GLY A 86 10.25 7.66 10.83
N PRO A 87 9.43 8.46 11.56
CA PRO A 87 7.99 8.54 11.27
C PRO A 87 7.84 8.70 9.77
N GLU A 88 7.29 7.67 9.08
CA GLU A 88 6.98 7.77 7.66
C GLU A 88 6.18 9.05 7.61
N ALA A 89 6.76 10.10 7.02
CA ALA A 89 6.11 11.40 6.98
C ALA A 89 4.68 11.11 6.58
N GLU A 90 3.72 11.47 7.45
CA GLU A 90 2.34 11.72 7.06
C GLU A 90 2.42 12.18 5.62
N PRO A 91 1.88 11.44 4.63
CA PRO A 91 2.13 11.77 3.25
C PRO A 91 1.67 13.21 3.10
N ASP A 92 2.66 14.12 3.09
CA ASP A 92 2.43 15.54 2.99
C ASP A 92 1.50 15.66 1.79
N LEU A 93 0.39 16.37 2.00
CA LEU A 93 -0.56 16.73 0.97
C LEU A 93 0.20 16.84 -0.35
N PRO A 94 -0.16 16.02 -1.34
CA PRO A 94 0.69 15.55 -2.43
C PRO A 94 1.79 16.56 -2.77
N VAL A 95 2.99 16.33 -2.20
CA VAL A 95 4.18 17.10 -2.56
C VAL A 95 4.30 17.02 -4.07
N GLN A 96 4.28 18.19 -4.69
CA GLN A 96 4.43 18.37 -6.13
C GLN A 96 5.79 17.83 -6.55
N THR A 97 5.88 16.53 -6.84
CA THR A 97 6.95 16.02 -7.70
C THR A 97 6.55 16.35 -9.13
N PRO A 98 7.27 17.22 -9.86
CA PRO A 98 6.85 17.75 -11.15
C PRO A 98 6.75 16.73 -12.31
N PHE A 99 6.86 15.42 -12.04
CA PHE A 99 7.10 14.42 -13.10
C PHE A 99 6.37 13.07 -12.95
N VAL A 100 5.42 12.90 -12.04
CA VAL A 100 4.58 11.67 -12.11
C VAL A 100 3.50 11.88 -13.17
N GLN A 101 3.83 11.62 -14.43
CA GLN A 101 2.82 11.53 -15.49
C GLN A 101 1.88 10.37 -15.16
N ILE A 102 0.72 10.69 -14.57
CA ILE A 102 -0.31 9.69 -14.32
C ILE A 102 -0.82 9.18 -15.67
N SER A 103 -0.59 7.89 -15.93
CA SER A 103 -1.07 7.20 -17.13
C SER A 103 -2.55 7.54 -17.40
N SER A 104 -2.89 7.75 -18.68
CA SER A 104 -4.27 7.97 -19.11
C SER A 104 -5.18 6.82 -18.65
N GLU A 105 -4.66 5.59 -18.63
CA GLU A 105 -5.37 4.40 -18.14
C GLU A 105 -5.68 4.52 -16.64
N ALA A 106 -4.71 4.93 -15.84
CA ALA A 106 -4.90 5.10 -14.40
C ALA A 106 -5.96 6.18 -14.10
N ARG A 107 -5.98 7.27 -14.88
CA ARG A 107 -7.03 8.30 -14.81
C ARG A 107 -8.39 7.74 -15.22
N ALA A 108 -8.46 6.94 -16.28
CA ALA A 108 -9.71 6.33 -16.74
C ALA A 108 -10.29 5.36 -15.71
N VAL A 109 -9.46 4.50 -15.10
CA VAL A 109 -9.90 3.59 -14.03
C VAL A 109 -10.41 4.38 -12.82
N ARG A 110 -9.69 5.41 -12.39
CA ARG A 110 -10.14 6.30 -11.31
C ARG A 110 -11.49 6.94 -11.64
N ALA A 111 -11.65 7.47 -12.85
CA ALA A 111 -12.90 8.09 -13.27
C ALA A 111 -14.07 7.11 -13.23
N ARG A 112 -13.87 5.85 -13.62
CA ARG A 112 -14.90 4.80 -13.51
C ARG A 112 -15.32 4.55 -12.05
N ILE A 113 -14.37 4.47 -11.13
CA ILE A 113 -14.68 4.28 -9.70
C ILE A 113 -15.41 5.49 -9.12
N VAL A 114 -15.00 6.71 -9.49
CA VAL A 114 -15.71 7.93 -9.07
C VAL A 114 -17.15 7.94 -9.59
N GLN A 115 -17.38 7.49 -10.83
CA GLN A 115 -18.75 7.35 -11.35
C GLN A 115 -19.59 6.35 -10.55
N GLN A 116 -19.03 5.21 -10.15
CA GLN A 116 -19.73 4.28 -9.26
C GLN A 116 -20.16 4.92 -7.94
N PHE A 117 -19.34 5.82 -7.38
CA PHE A 117 -19.73 6.58 -6.19
C PHE A 117 -20.80 7.64 -6.47
N LYS A 118 -20.86 8.21 -7.68
CA LYS A 118 -21.93 9.14 -8.09
C LYS A 118 -23.25 8.40 -8.27
N ASP A 119 -23.23 7.26 -8.94
CA ASP A 119 -24.41 6.42 -9.17
C ASP A 119 -25.01 5.93 -7.84
N ALA A 120 -24.16 5.58 -6.86
CA ALA A 120 -24.60 5.16 -5.52
C ALA A 120 -25.10 6.30 -4.61
N LEU A 121 -24.98 7.56 -5.05
CA LEU A 121 -25.46 8.75 -4.34
C LEU A 121 -26.80 9.28 -4.87
N THR A 122 -27.28 8.74 -6.00
CA THR A 122 -28.51 9.13 -6.69
C THR A 122 -29.64 8.17 -6.32
#